data_AF-A0A5N7BXF6-F1
#
_entry.id   AF-A0A5N7BXF6-F1
#
_cell.length_a   1.000
_cell.length_b   1.000
_cell.length_c   1.000
_cell.angle_alpha   90.00
_cell.angle_beta   90.00
_cell.angle_gamma   90.00
#
_symmetry.space_group_name_H-M   'P 1'
#
loop_
_entity.id
_entity.type
_entity.pdbx_description
1 polymer ?
#
loop_
_entity_poly.entity_id
_entity_poly.type
_entity_poly.pdbx_seq_one_letter_code
_entity_poly.pdbx_strand_id
1 'polypeptide(L)'
;MGMRLPGGVHSPDTFWDMMIQKKDGLCEVPKSRYNIDGFYSTSKPHLRNGMDPQQRMLLEVIWECLESAGETNWWGKNIGCYVGVFGEDWLESSLKDSQNIDRFHAVGTGLFVLSNRISYEFDFRGPRSNGYLKSI
;
A
#
# COMPACT_ATOMS: atom_id res chain seq x y z
N MET A 1 -8.86 11.74 7.24
CA MET A 1 -9.07 10.35 6.79
C MET A 1 -8.64 10.25 5.33
N GLY A 2 -7.76 9.30 5.00
CA GLY A 2 -7.35 9.01 3.61
C GLY A 2 -7.84 7.64 3.17
N MET A 3 -8.10 7.45 1.86
CA MET A 3 -8.51 6.16 1.31
C MET A 3 -8.20 6.04 -0.19
N ARG A 4 -8.10 4.79 -0.66
CA ARG A 4 -8.03 4.41 -2.08
C ARG A 4 -8.94 3.21 -2.27
N LEU A 5 -10.09 3.40 -2.89
CA LEU A 5 -11.10 2.35 -3.07
C LEU A 5 -11.44 2.17 -4.56
N PRO A 6 -12.03 1.02 -4.95
CA PRO A 6 -12.53 0.79 -6.30
C PRO A 6 -13.52 1.87 -6.75
N GLY A 7 -13.63 2.09 -8.07
CA GLY A 7 -14.50 3.12 -8.63
C GLY A 7 -13.92 4.53 -8.64
N GLY A 8 -12.60 4.69 -8.43
CA GLY A 8 -11.92 5.99 -8.46
C GLY A 8 -12.13 6.83 -7.19
N VAL A 9 -12.47 6.16 -6.09
CA VAL A 9 -12.71 6.82 -4.80
C VAL A 9 -11.37 7.06 -4.10
N HIS A 10 -11.07 8.34 -3.88
CA HIS A 10 -9.80 8.79 -3.30
C HIS A 10 -9.98 9.73 -2.11
N SER A 11 -11.23 10.07 -1.75
CA SER A 11 -11.55 10.93 -0.62
C SER A 11 -12.83 10.48 0.07
N PRO A 12 -13.05 10.89 1.34
CA PRO A 12 -14.32 10.63 2.04
C PRO A 12 -15.54 11.17 1.29
N ASP A 13 -15.44 12.32 0.64
CA ASP A 13 -16.55 12.92 -0.11
C ASP A 13 -16.93 12.08 -1.34
N THR A 14 -15.93 11.66 -2.12
CA THR A 14 -16.17 10.79 -3.28
C THR A 14 -16.73 9.43 -2.88
N PHE A 15 -16.33 8.91 -1.71
CA PHE A 15 -16.90 7.69 -1.15
C PHE A 15 -18.36 7.90 -0.72
N TRP A 16 -18.66 9.01 -0.06
CA TRP A 16 -20.00 9.37 0.36
C TRP A 16 -20.94 9.55 -0.84
N ASP A 17 -20.49 10.23 -1.89
CA ASP A 17 -21.23 10.39 -3.14
C ASP A 17 -21.50 9.04 -3.82
N MET A 18 -20.52 8.14 -3.84
CA MET A 18 -20.69 6.79 -4.36
C MET A 18 -21.79 6.04 -3.61
N MET A 19 -21.85 6.14 -2.28
CA MET A 19 -22.88 5.52 -1.45
C MET A 19 -24.26 6.13 -1.68
N ILE A 20 -24.37 7.47 -1.73
CA ILE A 20 -25.64 8.15 -2.01
C ILE A 20 -26.17 7.73 -3.39
N GLN A 21 -25.29 7.67 -4.39
CA GLN A 21 -25.64 7.33 -5.76
C GLN A 21 -25.83 5.82 -5.98
N LYS A 22 -25.56 4.99 -4.96
CA LYS A 22 -25.62 3.52 -5.02
C LYS A 22 -24.80 2.95 -6.19
N LYS A 23 -23.64 3.56 -6.45
CA LYS A 23 -22.72 3.11 -7.50
C LYS A 23 -21.92 1.90 -7.02
N ASP A 24 -21.66 0.98 -7.93
CA ASP A 24 -20.79 -0.18 -7.71
C ASP A 24 -19.36 0.12 -8.20
N GLY A 25 -18.37 -0.41 -7.49
CA GLY A 25 -16.95 -0.30 -7.82
C GLY A 25 -16.40 -1.49 -8.61
N LEU A 26 -17.24 -2.49 -8.92
CA LEU A 26 -16.85 -3.61 -9.78
C LEU A 26 -16.44 -3.12 -11.17
N CYS A 27 -15.28 -3.58 -11.60
CA CYS A 27 -14.77 -3.34 -12.94
C CYS A 27 -14.12 -4.61 -13.49
N GLU A 28 -13.94 -4.67 -14.81
CA GLU A 28 -13.07 -5.67 -15.40
C GLU A 28 -11.63 -5.48 -14.90
N VAL A 29 -10.90 -6.58 -14.74
CA VAL A 29 -9.49 -6.53 -14.31
C VAL A 29 -8.71 -5.65 -15.28
N PRO A 30 -8.10 -4.54 -14.82
CA PRO A 30 -7.38 -3.64 -15.70
C PRO A 30 -6.25 -4.38 -16.45
N LYS A 31 -6.09 -4.10 -17.75
CA LYS A 31 -5.00 -4.70 -18.56
C LYS A 31 -3.61 -4.41 -17.98
N SER A 32 -3.45 -3.30 -17.26
CA SER A 32 -2.22 -2.95 -16.55
C SER A 32 -1.92 -3.84 -15.34
N ARG A 33 -2.90 -4.55 -14.79
CA ARG A 33 -2.75 -5.37 -13.59
C ARG A 33 -1.93 -6.63 -13.86
N TYR A 34 -2.08 -7.22 -15.04
CA TYR A 34 -1.31 -8.38 -15.52
C TYR A 34 -0.71 -8.07 -16.90
N ASN A 35 0.30 -7.21 -16.93
CA ASN A 35 0.97 -6.86 -18.17
C ASN A 35 2.16 -7.80 -18.45
N ILE A 36 2.00 -8.68 -19.45
CA ILE A 36 3.06 -9.59 -19.93
C ILE A 36 4.27 -8.82 -20.48
N ASP A 37 4.04 -7.74 -21.21
CA ASP A 37 5.14 -6.91 -21.74
C ASP A 37 5.90 -6.24 -20.59
N GLY A 38 5.20 -5.93 -19.49
CA GLY A 38 5.81 -5.46 -18.25
C GLY A 38 6.66 -6.52 -17.53
N PHE A 39 6.39 -7.81 -17.73
CA PHE A 39 7.15 -8.93 -17.17
C PHE A 39 8.46 -9.18 -17.94
N TYR A 40 8.44 -9.03 -19.27
CA TYR A 40 9.57 -9.34 -20.15
C TYR A 40 10.36 -8.13 -20.67
N SER A 41 9.87 -6.90 -20.46
CA SER A 41 10.57 -5.68 -20.91
C SER A 41 11.89 -5.45 -20.16
N THR A 42 12.97 -5.23 -20.92
CA THR A 42 14.31 -4.86 -20.43
C THR A 42 14.32 -3.50 -19.73
N SER A 43 13.42 -2.59 -20.12
CA SER A 43 13.13 -1.36 -19.39
C SER A 43 12.02 -1.67 -18.39
N LYS A 44 12.41 -1.92 -17.13
CA LYS A 44 11.52 -2.26 -16.01
C LYS A 44 11.15 -1.01 -15.18
N PRO A 45 10.17 -0.14 -15.54
CA PRO A 45 9.83 1.02 -14.71
C PRO A 45 9.11 0.63 -13.40
N HIS A 46 8.24 -0.39 -13.42
CA HIS A 46 7.47 -0.85 -12.25
C HIS A 46 8.26 -1.80 -11.32
N LEU A 47 9.20 -2.58 -11.87
CA LEU A 47 10.17 -3.35 -11.08
C LEU A 47 11.35 -2.50 -10.57
N ARG A 48 11.62 -1.33 -11.17
CA ARG A 48 12.71 -0.42 -10.73
C ARG A 48 12.52 0.08 -9.31
N ASN A 49 11.26 0.20 -8.86
CA ASN A 49 10.94 0.41 -7.47
C ASN A 49 10.51 -0.95 -6.90
N GLY A 50 11.46 -1.76 -6.44
CA GLY A 50 11.21 -3.07 -5.81
C GLY A 50 10.35 -3.03 -4.54
N MET A 51 9.75 -1.88 -4.24
CA MET A 51 8.80 -1.65 -3.17
C MET A 51 7.39 -2.00 -3.64
N ASP A 52 6.71 -2.84 -2.87
CA ASP A 52 5.33 -3.24 -3.08
C ASP A 52 4.42 -2.01 -3.28
N PRO A 53 3.60 -1.97 -4.34
CA PRO A 53 2.58 -0.94 -4.52
C PRO A 53 1.70 -0.72 -3.27
N GLN A 54 1.42 -1.75 -2.47
CA GLN A 54 0.68 -1.61 -1.21
C GLN A 54 1.43 -0.73 -0.21
N GLN A 55 2.75 -0.90 -0.05
CA GLN A 55 3.56 -0.05 0.83
C GLN A 55 3.54 1.41 0.36
N ARG A 56 3.66 1.64 -0.95
CA ARG A 56 3.66 3.01 -1.52
C ARG A 56 2.32 3.71 -1.31
N MET A 57 1.22 3.05 -1.69
CA MET A 57 -0.12 3.60 -1.50
C MET A 57 -0.43 3.85 -0.03
N LEU A 58 0.03 2.98 0.87
CA LEU A 58 -0.20 3.14 2.30
C LEU A 58 0.51 4.39 2.86
N LEU A 59 1.74 4.68 2.42
CA LEU A 59 2.46 5.90 2.81
C LEU A 59 1.72 7.17 2.35
N GLU A 60 1.24 7.19 1.10
CA GLU A 60 0.46 8.30 0.56
C GLU A 60 -0.84 8.52 1.33
N VAL A 61 -1.59 7.44 1.60
CA VAL A 61 -2.87 7.52 2.32
C VAL A 61 -2.68 7.99 3.76
N ILE A 62 -1.59 7.60 4.42
CA ILE A 62 -1.28 8.06 5.78
C ILE A 62 -0.93 9.54 5.78
N TRP A 63 -0.14 10.01 4.81
CA TRP A 63 0.16 11.42 4.65
C TRP A 63 -1.14 12.24 4.50
N GLU A 64 -2.02 11.85 3.58
CA GLU A 64 -3.32 12.51 3.38
C GLU A 64 -4.20 12.45 4.63
N CYS A 65 -4.09 11.36 5.39
CA CYS A 65 -4.84 11.21 6.64
C CYS A 65 -4.37 12.22 7.69
N LEU A 66 -3.06 12.41 7.83
CA LEU A 66 -2.45 13.40 8.73
C LEU A 66 -2.82 14.83 8.32
N GLU A 67 -2.71 15.15 7.02
CA GLU A 67 -3.11 16.46 6.49
C GLU A 67 -4.60 16.72 6.72
N SER A 68 -5.46 15.74 6.45
CA SER A 68 -6.91 15.83 6.68
C SER A 68 -7.25 15.98 8.17
N ALA A 69 -6.41 15.49 9.08
CA ALA A 69 -6.59 15.70 10.52
C ALA A 69 -6.12 17.10 10.97
N GLY A 70 -5.43 17.86 10.10
CA GLY A 70 -4.80 19.13 10.46
C GLY A 70 -3.63 18.95 11.42
N GLU A 71 -3.14 17.72 11.57
CA GLU A 71 -1.95 17.46 12.38
C GLU A 71 -0.74 18.04 11.66
N THR A 72 0.21 18.57 12.42
CA THR A 72 1.46 19.15 11.88
C THR A 72 2.67 18.85 12.77
N ASN A 73 2.43 18.38 13.99
CA ASN A 73 3.44 18.15 15.01
C ASN A 73 3.37 16.70 15.50
N TRP A 74 3.62 15.73 14.63
CA TRP A 74 3.60 14.30 14.98
C TRP A 74 4.99 13.71 15.27
N TRP A 75 6.05 14.41 14.85
CA TRP A 75 7.41 13.89 14.87
C TRP A 75 7.87 13.50 16.29
N GLY A 76 8.31 12.24 16.46
CA GLY A 76 8.83 11.72 17.72
C GLY A 76 7.78 11.46 18.81
N LYS A 77 6.48 11.62 18.51
CA LYS A 77 5.40 11.35 19.46
C LYS A 77 5.16 9.86 19.65
N ASN A 78 4.59 9.52 20.81
CA ASN A 78 4.14 8.16 21.13
C ASN A 78 2.84 7.82 20.39
N ILE A 79 2.94 7.63 19.07
CA ILE A 79 1.85 7.26 18.17
C ILE A 79 2.02 5.79 17.81
N GLY A 80 0.97 4.99 17.99
CA GLY A 80 0.96 3.59 17.58
C GLY A 80 0.57 3.42 16.11
N CYS A 81 1.14 2.42 15.43
CA CYS A 81 0.82 2.08 14.04
C CYS A 81 0.37 0.62 13.94
N TYR A 82 -0.84 0.42 13.44
CA TYR A 82 -1.46 -0.89 13.30
C TYR A 82 -1.89 -1.05 11.84
N VAL A 83 -1.33 -2.04 11.16
CA VAL A 83 -1.67 -2.31 9.75
C VAL A 83 -2.27 -3.70 9.65
N GLY A 84 -3.49 -3.78 9.11
CA GLY A 84 -4.10 -5.02 8.66
C GLY A 84 -3.77 -5.24 7.20
N VAL A 85 -3.18 -6.38 6.87
CA VAL A 85 -2.82 -6.72 5.49
C VAL A 85 -3.14 -8.18 5.23
N PHE A 86 -3.54 -8.46 4.00
CA PHE A 86 -3.83 -9.79 3.53
C PHE A 86 -3.31 -9.94 2.09
N GLY A 87 -2.70 -11.09 1.80
CA GLY A 87 -2.06 -11.35 0.52
C GLY A 87 -0.61 -10.86 0.47
N GLU A 88 0.25 -11.67 -0.14
CA GLU A 88 1.66 -11.36 -0.43
C GLU A 88 1.91 -11.39 -1.94
N ASP A 89 0.93 -10.96 -2.73
CA ASP A 89 0.91 -11.07 -4.19
C ASP A 89 2.19 -10.53 -4.86
N TRP A 90 2.71 -9.42 -4.35
CA TRP A 90 3.92 -8.80 -4.90
C TRP A 90 5.18 -9.62 -4.57
N LEU A 91 5.27 -10.19 -3.36
CA LEU A 91 6.33 -11.12 -2.98
C LEU A 91 6.26 -12.38 -3.87
N GLU A 92 5.08 -13.00 -3.98
CA GLU A 92 4.89 -14.20 -4.80
C GLU A 92 5.19 -13.93 -6.27
N SER A 93 4.76 -12.79 -6.81
CA SER A 93 5.03 -12.39 -8.20
C SER A 93 6.52 -12.17 -8.43
N SER A 94 7.22 -11.50 -7.50
CA SER A 94 8.65 -11.26 -7.59
C SER A 94 9.47 -12.55 -7.49
N LEU A 95 9.01 -13.55 -6.74
CA LEU A 95 9.68 -14.86 -6.63
C LEU A 95 9.56 -15.70 -7.91
N LYS A 96 8.60 -15.42 -8.80
CA LYS A 96 8.48 -16.11 -10.10
C LYS A 96 9.62 -15.77 -11.07
N ASP A 97 10.28 -14.62 -10.91
CA ASP A 97 11.48 -14.21 -11.66
C ASP A 97 12.72 -14.24 -10.74
N SER A 98 13.21 -15.45 -10.45
CA SER A 98 14.32 -15.69 -9.52
C SER A 98 15.66 -15.06 -9.95
N GLN A 99 15.80 -14.69 -11.23
CA GLN A 99 17.01 -14.07 -11.76
C GLN A 99 17.10 -12.56 -11.42
N ASN A 100 15.99 -11.94 -11.00
CA ASN A 100 15.91 -10.50 -10.75
C ASN A 100 15.50 -10.17 -9.30
N ILE A 101 16.06 -10.88 -8.33
CA ILE A 101 15.88 -10.57 -6.90
C ILE A 101 16.90 -9.50 -6.49
N ASP A 102 16.43 -8.29 -6.25
CA ASP A 102 17.25 -7.19 -5.74
C ASP A 102 17.62 -7.38 -4.25
N ARG A 103 18.71 -6.76 -3.81
CA ARG A 103 19.17 -6.79 -2.41
C ARG A 103 18.10 -6.27 -1.44
N PHE A 104 17.28 -5.30 -1.86
CA PHE A 104 16.24 -4.72 -1.02
C PHE A 104 14.92 -5.49 -1.06
N HIS A 105 14.86 -6.64 -1.73
CA HIS A 105 13.63 -7.43 -1.92
C HIS A 105 12.89 -7.72 -0.60
N ALA A 106 13.58 -8.18 0.44
CA ALA A 106 12.96 -8.47 1.74
C ALA A 106 12.26 -7.25 2.37
N VAL A 107 12.83 -6.06 2.18
CA VAL A 107 12.26 -4.79 2.70
C VAL A 107 11.24 -4.22 1.71
N GLY A 108 11.34 -4.56 0.44
CA GLY A 108 10.42 -4.14 -0.60
C GLY A 108 9.08 -4.88 -0.56
N THR A 109 9.08 -6.15 -0.14
CA THR A 109 7.91 -7.04 -0.26
C THR A 109 7.41 -7.63 1.06
N GLY A 110 8.24 -7.65 2.10
CA GLY A 110 7.88 -8.28 3.37
C GLY A 110 6.73 -7.57 4.10
N LEU A 111 5.73 -8.33 4.56
CA LEU A 111 4.59 -7.76 5.28
C LEU A 111 4.99 -7.03 6.57
N PHE A 112 6.02 -7.54 7.27
CA PHE A 112 6.58 -6.90 8.47
C PHE A 112 7.01 -5.45 8.23
N VAL A 113 7.29 -5.08 6.97
CA VAL A 113 7.78 -3.75 6.61
C VAL A 113 6.67 -2.71 6.64
N LEU A 114 5.41 -3.06 6.43
CA LEU A 114 4.33 -2.07 6.32
C LEU A 114 4.24 -1.16 7.55
N SER A 115 3.95 -1.68 8.74
CA SER A 115 3.93 -0.86 9.97
C SER A 115 5.31 -0.30 10.33
N ASN A 116 6.38 -1.09 10.17
CA ASN A 116 7.73 -0.66 10.56
C ASN A 116 8.24 0.52 9.73
N ARG A 117 8.00 0.50 8.41
CA ARG A 117 8.37 1.58 7.49
C ARG A 117 7.57 2.83 7.80
N ILE A 118 6.25 2.72 7.98
CA ILE A 118 5.43 3.89 8.35
C ILE A 118 6.02 4.55 9.60
N SER A 119 6.25 3.78 10.65
CA SER A 119 6.76 4.37 11.87
C SER A 119 8.17 4.93 11.74
N TYR A 120 8.99 4.39 10.83
CA TYR A 120 10.30 4.94 10.52
C TYR A 120 10.20 6.26 9.74
N GLU A 121 9.40 6.32 8.68
CA GLU A 121 9.27 7.51 7.81
C GLU A 121 8.59 8.68 8.54
N PHE A 122 7.63 8.41 9.44
CA PHE A 122 6.88 9.43 10.18
C PHE A 122 7.35 9.64 11.64
N ASP A 123 8.45 8.98 12.07
CA ASP A 123 8.99 8.96 13.45
C ASP A 123 7.92 8.70 14.54
N PHE A 124 7.10 7.66 14.33
CA PHE A 124 6.14 7.19 15.33
C PHE A 124 6.83 6.28 16.35
N ARG A 125 6.80 6.66 17.62
CA ARG A 125 7.52 5.95 18.70
C ARG A 125 6.66 5.03 19.56
N GLY A 126 5.39 4.86 19.20
CA GLY A 126 4.48 3.98 19.90
C GLY A 126 4.54 2.51 19.44
N PRO A 127 3.59 1.69 19.91
CA PRO A 127 3.49 0.29 19.55
C PRO A 127 3.26 0.09 18.05
N ARG A 128 3.84 -0.98 17.49
CA ARG A 128 3.76 -1.30 16.07
C ARG A 128 3.41 -2.75 15.88
N SER A 129 2.42 -3.04 15.04
CA SER A 129 2.04 -4.42 14.76
C SER A 129 1.42 -4.55 13.37
N ASN A 130 1.69 -5.70 12.74
CA ASN A 130 0.96 -6.14 11.57
C ASN A 130 0.01 -7.27 11.97
N GLY A 131 -1.27 -7.11 11.62
CA GLY A 131 -2.29 -8.13 11.82
C GLY A 131 -2.47 -8.96 10.56
N TYR A 132 -2.35 -10.29 10.71
CA TYR A 132 -2.81 -11.22 9.69
C TYR A 132 -4.30 -11.49 9.92
N LEU A 133 -5.14 -11.09 8.97
CA LEU A 133 -6.52 -11.59 8.92
C LEU A 133 -6.45 -13.04 8.43
N LYS A 134 -6.37 -14.01 9.35
CA LYS A 134 -6.59 -15.42 8.99
C LYS A 134 -8.03 -15.53 8.48
N SER A 135 -8.20 -16.01 7.25
CA SER A 135 -9.53 -16.36 6.73
C SER A 135 -10.18 -17.35 7.70
N ILE A 136 -11.35 -17.00 8.20
CA ILE A 136 -12.22 -17.87 9.00
C ILE A 136 -12.82 -18.93 8.07
#